data_AF-A0A373DD64-F1
#
_entry.id   AF-A0A373DD64-F1
#
_cell.length_a   1.000
_cell.length_b   1.000
_cell.length_c   1.000
_cell.angle_alpha   90.00
_cell.angle_beta   90.00
_cell.angle_gamma   90.00
#
_symmetry.space_group_name_H-M   'P 1'
#
loop_
_entity.id
_entity.type
_entity.pdbx_description
1 polymer ?
#
loop_
_entity_poly.entity_id
_entity_poly.type
_entity_poly.pdbx_seq_one_letter_code
_entity_poly.pdbx_strand_id
1 'polypeptide(L)'
;MNDKREPAADRRITLCEKRDILNKNFCCRLIHLDTSSPEEMVEFQWKCYKAGWSIADADDYAWLNTLFGYDIGMTCAAEISRAVYERDWSPMELGVKDRLILGDICGERKIAVSFDTWVHTEPECMAYYGK
;
A
#
# COMPACT_ATOMS: atom_id res chain seq x y z
N MET A 1 -12.74 -50.11 0.89
CA MET A 1 -11.49 -49.35 1.07
C MET A 1 -11.89 -47.93 1.44
N ASN A 2 -11.51 -47.47 2.63
CA ASN A 2 -11.81 -46.13 3.10
C ASN A 2 -10.76 -45.16 2.53
N ASP A 3 -11.12 -44.41 1.50
CA ASP A 3 -10.33 -43.28 1.03
C ASP A 3 -10.43 -42.15 2.05
N LYS A 4 -9.46 -42.15 2.98
CA LYS A 4 -9.16 -40.98 3.79
C LYS A 4 -8.61 -39.90 2.87
N ARG A 5 -9.45 -38.97 2.42
CA ARG A 5 -8.98 -37.68 1.90
C ARG A 5 -8.31 -36.95 3.04
N GLU A 6 -6.98 -36.88 3.01
CA GLU A 6 -6.23 -35.97 3.85
C GLU A 6 -6.71 -34.53 3.57
N PRO A 7 -6.91 -33.70 4.61
CA PRO A 7 -7.17 -32.29 4.39
C PRO A 7 -5.97 -31.71 3.66
N ALA A 8 -6.20 -31.05 2.51
CA ALA A 8 -5.17 -30.35 1.78
C ALA A 8 -4.44 -29.43 2.76
N ALA A 9 -3.18 -29.74 3.07
CA ALA A 9 -2.36 -28.90 3.92
C ALA A 9 -2.34 -27.51 3.31
N ASP A 10 -2.76 -26.51 4.08
CA ASP A 10 -2.82 -25.11 3.70
C ASP A 10 -1.39 -24.64 3.41
N ARG A 11 -0.93 -24.81 2.16
CA ARG A 11 0.44 -24.55 1.77
C ARG A 11 0.69 -23.06 1.93
N ARG A 12 1.54 -22.69 2.88
CA ARG A 12 2.05 -21.32 3.01
C ARG A 12 2.76 -20.95 1.71
N ILE A 13 2.23 -19.94 1.01
CA ILE A 13 2.83 -19.37 -0.19
C ILE A 13 4.16 -18.71 0.20
N THR A 14 5.21 -19.06 -0.52
CA THR A 14 6.57 -18.51 -0.33
C THR A 14 6.69 -17.09 -0.89
N LEU A 15 7.71 -16.35 -0.47
CA LEU A 15 7.98 -15.00 -0.98
C LEU A 15 8.19 -14.98 -2.50
N CYS A 16 8.87 -16.00 -3.04
CA CYS A 16 9.07 -16.16 -4.49
C CYS A 16 7.72 -16.32 -5.22
N GLU A 17 6.86 -17.19 -4.71
CA GLU A 17 5.52 -17.38 -5.29
C GLU A 17 4.66 -16.11 -5.18
N LYS A 18 4.77 -15.34 -4.09
CA LYS A 18 4.12 -14.02 -3.99
C LYS A 18 4.59 -13.09 -5.09
N ARG A 19 5.91 -12.94 -5.30
CA ARG A 19 6.48 -12.10 -6.36
C ARG A 19 5.95 -12.52 -7.73
N ASP A 20 5.97 -13.81 -8.04
CA ASP A 20 5.49 -14.33 -9.33
C ASP A 20 4.00 -14.03 -9.55
N ILE A 21 3.18 -14.21 -8.51
CA ILE A 21 1.74 -13.91 -8.57
C ILE A 21 1.53 -12.40 -8.75
N LEU A 22 2.19 -11.57 -7.96
CA LEU A 22 2.07 -10.10 -8.03
C LEU A 22 2.51 -9.60 -9.42
N ASN A 23 3.69 -10.02 -9.89
CA ASN A 23 4.20 -9.67 -11.23
C ASN A 23 3.23 -10.10 -12.35
N LYS A 24 2.65 -11.31 -12.25
CA LYS A 24 1.69 -11.81 -13.24
C LYS A 24 0.37 -11.04 -13.24
N ASN A 25 -0.13 -10.66 -12.07
CA ASN A 25 -1.41 -9.97 -11.94
C ASN A 25 -1.29 -8.45 -12.18
N PHE A 26 -0.12 -7.88 -11.92
CA PHE A 26 0.17 -6.46 -12.10
C PHE A 26 0.93 -6.14 -13.39
N CYS A 27 1.08 -7.14 -14.29
CA CYS A 27 1.75 -7.00 -15.57
C CYS A 27 1.48 -5.64 -16.23
N CYS A 28 2.55 -4.86 -16.40
CA CYS A 28 2.66 -3.61 -17.17
C CYS A 28 2.43 -2.27 -16.43
N ARG A 29 2.38 -2.18 -15.09
CA ARG A 29 2.31 -0.86 -14.43
C ARG A 29 3.33 -0.74 -13.28
N LEU A 30 4.41 -0.01 -13.59
CA LEU A 30 5.33 0.70 -12.69
C LEU A 30 6.36 -0.07 -11.85
N ILE A 31 6.13 -1.29 -11.35
CA ILE A 31 7.15 -2.03 -10.57
C ILE A 31 7.23 -3.51 -10.96
N HIS A 32 8.43 -3.96 -11.40
CA HIS A 32 8.75 -5.37 -11.51
C HIS A 32 9.42 -5.82 -10.22
N LEU A 33 8.76 -6.71 -9.46
CA LEU A 33 9.35 -7.27 -8.25
C LEU A 33 10.36 -8.35 -8.63
N ASP A 34 11.59 -8.23 -8.17
CA ASP A 34 12.63 -9.22 -8.39
C ASP A 34 13.25 -9.67 -7.06
N THR A 35 14.37 -10.38 -7.14
CA THR A 35 15.08 -10.89 -5.97
C THR A 35 15.79 -9.81 -5.16
N SER A 36 15.97 -8.60 -5.72
CA SER A 36 16.49 -7.42 -5.04
C SER A 36 15.42 -6.61 -4.32
N SER A 37 14.14 -6.81 -4.65
CA SER A 37 13.03 -6.13 -3.99
C SER A 37 12.97 -6.49 -2.50
N PRO A 38 12.87 -5.48 -1.60
CA PRO A 38 12.74 -5.71 -0.16
C PRO A 38 11.57 -6.63 0.18
N GLU A 39 11.75 -7.51 1.15
CA GLU A 39 10.70 -8.44 1.59
C GLU A 39 9.45 -7.69 2.07
N GLU A 40 9.63 -6.59 2.81
CA GLU A 40 8.55 -5.72 3.29
C GLU A 40 7.68 -5.13 2.17
N MET A 41 8.27 -4.76 1.04
CA MET A 41 7.54 -4.29 -0.15
C MET A 41 6.67 -5.41 -0.72
N VAL A 42 7.23 -6.62 -0.86
CA VAL A 42 6.50 -7.78 -1.40
C VAL A 42 5.35 -8.17 -0.46
N GLU A 43 5.58 -8.19 0.85
CA GLU A 43 4.54 -8.50 1.84
C GLU A 43 3.44 -7.45 1.90
N PHE A 44 3.81 -6.17 1.81
CA PHE A 44 2.85 -5.06 1.75
C PHE A 44 1.98 -5.13 0.50
N GLN A 45 2.59 -5.33 -0.68
CA GLN A 45 1.84 -5.47 -1.93
C GLN A 45 0.99 -6.74 -1.93
N TRP A 46 1.46 -7.82 -1.31
CA TRP A 46 0.67 -9.04 -1.11
C TRP A 46 -0.56 -8.80 -0.23
N LYS A 47 -0.42 -8.06 0.88
CA LYS A 47 -1.55 -7.63 1.74
C LYS A 47 -2.58 -6.85 0.92
N CYS A 48 -2.14 -5.89 0.11
CA CYS A 48 -3.03 -5.09 -0.74
C CYS A 48 -3.71 -5.94 -1.81
N TYR A 49 -2.96 -6.78 -2.52
CA TYR A 49 -3.50 -7.72 -3.50
C TYR A 49 -4.58 -8.64 -2.91
N LYS A 50 -4.34 -9.19 -1.72
CA LYS A 50 -5.31 -10.04 -1.00
C LYS A 50 -6.59 -9.30 -0.62
N ALA A 51 -6.52 -7.99 -0.46
CA ALA A 51 -7.68 -7.12 -0.22
C ALA A 51 -8.36 -6.65 -1.53
N GLY A 52 -7.89 -7.10 -2.70
CA GLY A 52 -8.46 -6.74 -4.00
C GLY A 52 -8.00 -5.39 -4.54
N TRP A 53 -6.95 -4.79 -3.98
CA TRP A 53 -6.42 -3.51 -4.42
C TRP A 53 -5.59 -3.67 -5.69
N SER A 54 -5.60 -2.65 -6.55
CA SER A 54 -4.67 -2.57 -7.67
C SER A 54 -3.27 -2.18 -7.19
N ILE A 55 -2.27 -2.31 -8.06
CA ILE A 55 -0.90 -1.87 -7.74
C ILE A 55 -0.82 -0.35 -7.52
N ALA A 56 -1.61 0.43 -8.27
CA ALA A 56 -1.65 1.88 -8.10
C ALA A 56 -2.21 2.26 -6.72
N ASP A 57 -3.29 1.60 -6.28
CA ASP A 57 -3.83 1.85 -4.94
C ASP A 57 -2.83 1.45 -3.85
N ALA A 58 -2.08 0.36 -4.06
CA ALA A 58 -1.03 -0.07 -3.15
C ALA A 58 0.13 0.95 -3.08
N ASP A 59 0.56 1.48 -4.23
CA ASP A 59 1.60 2.50 -4.29
C ASP A 59 1.14 3.81 -3.63
N ASP A 60 -0.09 4.25 -3.88
CA ASP A 60 -0.69 5.40 -3.20
C ASP A 60 -0.67 5.21 -1.67
N TYR A 61 -1.04 4.03 -1.18
CA TYR A 61 -1.01 3.71 0.24
C TYR A 61 0.42 3.69 0.80
N ALA A 62 1.39 3.10 0.09
CA ALA A 62 2.79 3.13 0.50
C ALA A 62 3.34 4.57 0.54
N TRP A 63 2.97 5.41 -0.42
CA TRP A 63 3.35 6.81 -0.45
C TRP A 63 2.72 7.61 0.70
N LEU A 64 1.43 7.42 0.96
CA LEU A 64 0.76 8.06 2.11
C LEU A 64 1.40 7.63 3.43
N ASN A 65 1.67 6.34 3.60
CA ASN A 65 2.44 5.83 4.74
C ASN A 65 3.77 6.56 4.90
N THR A 66 4.49 6.77 3.80
CA THR A 66 5.75 7.52 3.77
C THR A 66 5.56 8.93 4.30
N LEU A 67 4.57 9.67 3.79
CA LEU A 67 4.31 11.06 4.18
C LEU A 67 3.84 11.19 5.63
N PHE A 68 3.05 10.23 6.11
CA PHE A 68 2.57 10.20 7.48
C PHE A 68 3.61 9.69 8.47
N GLY A 69 4.60 8.91 8.04
CA GLY A 69 5.64 8.32 8.89
C GLY A 69 5.19 7.09 9.69
N TYR A 70 4.04 6.50 9.37
CA TYR A 70 3.52 5.26 9.98
C TYR A 70 2.50 4.57 9.05
N ASP A 71 2.09 3.35 9.39
CA ASP A 71 0.98 2.68 8.71
C ASP A 71 -0.37 3.33 9.07
N ILE A 72 -0.92 4.11 8.15
CA ILE A 72 -2.22 4.79 8.34
C ILE A 72 -3.43 3.85 8.24
N GLY A 73 -3.22 2.61 7.77
CA GLY A 73 -4.26 1.62 7.54
C GLY A 73 -5.00 1.80 6.19
N MET A 74 -5.43 0.67 5.63
CA MET A 74 -6.04 0.60 4.30
C MET A 74 -7.30 1.46 4.14
N THR A 75 -8.14 1.53 5.17
CA THR A 75 -9.37 2.34 5.12
C THR A 75 -9.05 3.83 5.03
N CYS A 76 -8.12 4.32 5.83
CA CYS A 76 -7.69 5.72 5.78
C CYS A 76 -7.01 6.03 4.45
N ALA A 77 -6.11 5.15 3.98
CA ALA A 77 -5.43 5.32 2.70
C ALA A 77 -6.43 5.42 1.54
N ALA A 78 -7.43 4.53 1.47
CA ALA A 78 -8.44 4.56 0.42
C ALA A 78 -9.27 5.85 0.43
N GLU A 79 -9.69 6.29 1.62
CA GLU A 79 -10.48 7.51 1.76
C GLU A 79 -9.68 8.78 1.42
N ILE A 80 -8.40 8.82 1.81
CA ILE A 80 -7.50 9.92 1.45
C ILE A 80 -7.27 9.93 -0.06
N SER A 81 -6.87 8.80 -0.67
CA SER A 81 -6.64 8.70 -2.11
C SER A 81 -7.87 9.13 -2.90
N ARG A 82 -9.06 8.63 -2.51
CA ARG A 82 -10.33 9.04 -3.13
C ARG A 82 -10.55 10.55 -3.03
N ALA A 83 -10.36 11.14 -1.86
CA ALA A 83 -10.58 12.58 -1.66
C ALA A 83 -9.57 13.47 -2.40
N VAL A 84 -8.37 12.94 -2.68
CA VAL A 84 -7.33 13.59 -3.50
C VAL A 84 -7.68 13.49 -4.99
N TYR A 85 -8.10 12.32 -5.46
CA TYR A 85 -8.57 12.14 -6.84
C TYR A 85 -9.81 12.99 -7.16
N GLU A 86 -10.74 13.15 -6.21
CA GLU A 86 -11.90 14.05 -6.35
C GLU A 86 -11.52 15.53 -6.54
N ARG A 87 -10.26 15.89 -6.29
CA ARG A 87 -9.68 17.22 -6.52
C ARG A 87 -8.77 17.27 -7.75
N ASP A 88 -8.84 16.25 -8.62
CA ASP A 88 -8.02 16.07 -9.81
C ASP A 88 -6.51 15.98 -9.54
N TRP A 89 -6.13 15.51 -8.34
CA TRP A 89 -4.73 15.32 -7.93
C TRP A 89 -4.39 13.83 -7.84
N SER A 90 -3.10 13.52 -8.00
CA SER A 90 -2.57 12.17 -7.76
C SER A 90 -2.01 12.08 -6.34
N PRO A 91 -2.33 11.04 -5.54
CA PRO A 91 -1.71 10.85 -4.23
C PRO A 91 -0.18 10.79 -4.31
N MET A 92 0.37 10.19 -5.37
CA MET A 92 1.82 10.12 -5.63
C MET A 92 2.49 11.48 -5.88
N GLU A 93 1.73 12.55 -6.12
CA GLU A 93 2.27 13.92 -6.32
C GLU A 93 2.30 14.74 -5.03
N LEU A 94 1.72 14.22 -3.93
CA LEU A 94 1.72 14.87 -2.63
C LEU A 94 3.14 14.87 -2.04
N GLY A 95 3.54 15.98 -1.43
CA GLY A 95 4.83 16.13 -0.77
C GLY A 95 4.71 16.81 0.60
N VAL A 96 5.86 17.19 1.17
CA VAL A 96 5.95 17.85 2.49
C VAL A 96 5.03 19.07 2.58
N LYS A 97 5.00 19.86 1.50
CA LYS A 97 4.23 21.12 1.37
C LYS A 97 2.72 20.93 1.52
N ASP A 98 2.19 19.73 1.26
CA ASP A 98 0.75 19.47 1.14
C ASP A 98 0.10 19.10 2.47
N ARG A 99 0.87 19.11 3.57
CA ARG A 99 0.41 18.79 4.94
C ARG A 99 -0.88 19.51 5.33
N LEU A 100 -0.96 20.82 5.08
CA LEU A 100 -2.13 21.62 5.47
C LEU A 100 -3.37 21.23 4.68
N ILE A 101 -3.21 21.06 3.36
CA ILE A 101 -4.32 20.69 2.46
C ILE A 101 -4.84 19.31 2.81
N LEU A 102 -3.95 18.35 3.07
CA LEU A 102 -4.35 17.03 3.54
C LEU A 102 -5.00 17.07 4.93
N GLY A 103 -4.54 17.97 5.81
CA GLY A 103 -5.18 18.22 7.10
C GLY A 103 -6.65 18.64 6.94
N ASP A 104 -6.92 19.59 6.04
CA ASP A 104 -8.27 20.04 5.73
C ASP A 104 -9.13 18.90 5.14
N ILE A 105 -8.59 18.14 4.18
CA ILE A 105 -9.26 16.97 3.58
C ILE A 105 -9.64 15.96 4.66
N CYS A 106 -8.71 15.59 5.52
CA CYS A 106 -8.94 14.62 6.59
C CYS A 106 -9.97 15.15 7.60
N GLY A 107 -9.93 16.44 7.92
CA GLY A 107 -10.91 17.10 8.79
C GLY A 107 -12.33 17.08 8.21
N GLU A 108 -12.50 17.48 6.95
CA GLU A 108 -13.78 17.48 6.24
C GLU A 108 -14.41 16.08 6.16
N ARG A 109 -13.58 15.09 5.84
CA ARG A 109 -13.99 13.68 5.67
C ARG A 109 -14.04 12.91 6.99
N LYS A 110 -13.62 13.51 8.11
CA LYS A 110 -13.47 12.88 9.43
C LYS A 110 -12.59 11.62 9.41
N ILE A 111 -11.50 11.67 8.65
CA ILE A 111 -10.51 10.59 8.54
C ILE A 111 -9.60 10.66 9.76
N ALA A 112 -9.54 9.55 10.52
CA ALA A 112 -8.83 9.48 11.80
C ALA A 112 -7.34 9.17 11.59
N VAL A 113 -6.55 10.20 11.26
CA VAL A 113 -5.09 10.15 11.13
C VAL A 113 -4.43 11.24 11.96
N SER A 114 -3.21 10.99 12.47
CA SER A 114 -2.35 12.00 13.07
C SER A 114 -1.31 12.51 12.07
N PHE A 115 -0.99 13.80 12.14
CA PHE A 115 0.06 14.47 11.39
C PHE A 115 1.30 14.79 12.25
N ASP A 116 1.42 14.18 13.44
CA ASP A 116 2.52 14.42 14.38
C ASP A 116 3.87 13.90 13.85
N THR A 117 3.81 12.84 13.05
CA THR A 117 4.97 12.18 12.41
C THR A 117 5.10 12.54 10.93
N TRP A 118 4.36 13.55 10.47
CA TRP A 118 4.40 13.99 9.09
C TRP A 118 5.83 14.35 8.66
N VAL A 119 6.23 13.90 7.47
CA VAL A 119 7.59 14.13 6.97
C VAL A 119 7.95 15.61 6.88
N HIS A 120 9.19 15.95 7.21
CA HIS A 120 9.69 17.34 7.16
C HIS A 120 10.62 17.59 5.97
N THR A 121 11.00 16.54 5.25
CA THR A 121 11.87 16.56 4.07
C THR A 121 11.26 15.68 3.00
N GLU A 122 11.42 16.04 1.73
CA GLU A 122 10.84 15.27 0.63
C GLU A 122 11.43 13.84 0.61
N PRO A 123 10.58 12.80 0.70
CA PRO A 123 11.07 11.43 0.68
C PRO A 123 11.66 11.05 -0.67
N GLU A 124 12.81 10.38 -0.66
CA GLU A 124 13.44 9.84 -1.88
C GLU A 124 12.87 8.49 -2.29
N CYS A 125 12.19 7.79 -1.39
CA CYS A 125 11.60 6.48 -1.61
C CYS A 125 10.36 6.22 -0.73
N MET A 126 9.55 5.24 -1.14
CA MET A 126 8.38 4.79 -0.38
C MET A 126 8.75 3.93 0.83
N ALA A 127 8.01 4.11 1.93
CA ALA A 127 8.04 3.28 3.12
C ALA A 127 6.94 2.21 3.07
N TYR A 128 7.37 0.95 3.05
CA TYR A 128 6.47 -0.21 3.07
C TYR A 128 6.39 -0.74 4.50
N TYR A 129 5.47 -0.21 5.30
CA TYR A 129 5.23 -0.75 6.65
C TYR A 129 4.59 -2.14 6.54
N GLY A 130 5.44 -3.17 6.53
CA GLY A 130 5.04 -4.56 6.60
C GLY A 130 5.11 -5.04 8.03
N LYS A 131 4.03 -4.86 8.81
CA LYS A 131 3.75 -5.63 10.03
C LYS A 131 2.33 -5.44 10.51
#